data_AF-A0A7H5F0Q6-F1
#
_entry.id   AF-A0A7H5F0Q6-F1
#
_cell.length_a   1.000
_cell.length_b   1.000
_cell.length_c   1.000
_cell.angle_alpha   90.00
_cell.angle_beta   90.00
_cell.angle_gamma   90.00
#
_symmetry.space_group_name_H-M   'P 1'
#
loop_
_entity.id
_entity.type
_entity.pdbx_description
1 polymer ?
#
loop_
_entity_poly.entity_id
_entity_poly.type
_entity_poly.pdbx_seq_one_letter_code
_entity_poly.pdbx_strand_id
1 'polypeptide(L)'
;MTILILLLGLFSFSQPVEIVPPESTVDALYLSTDDGASWTNFAKGLPANVQTRTVFEHEGTLFLITGNHGIFRLAKNSDTWRRSSTGLPFNEPFFHPLSLTVTGNVLVLGTFQDGVFLSRDGGRTWYASPDHFEQVAANFLPTGEVLLAGTHAGIWTSGDNGEHWNRNEEDLTPINGMLMHRGKIHVARQNGMGVLEDGKIVWSEMRSDWAIIQLLQDEEYIYAVSAYREIFRSRDGKHWESPCEEGIIRQPQTLAQYLWNGYRPAPPTQLVPATIVNTSRGWVLPVNNGGC
;
A
#
# COMPACT_ATOMS: atom_id res chain seq x y z
N MET A 1 -8.75 58.29 -29.97
CA MET A 1 -9.56 57.77 -28.87
C MET A 1 -9.49 56.26 -28.89
N THR A 2 -8.59 55.66 -28.10
CA THR A 2 -8.73 54.27 -27.60
C THR A 2 -7.89 54.19 -26.32
N ILE A 3 -8.56 54.07 -25.18
CA ILE A 3 -7.97 53.89 -23.86
C ILE A 3 -7.91 52.38 -23.61
N LEU A 4 -6.71 51.87 -23.32
CA LEU A 4 -6.46 50.49 -22.93
C LEU A 4 -6.83 50.33 -21.44
N ILE A 5 -7.89 49.59 -21.13
CA ILE A 5 -8.30 49.27 -19.76
C ILE A 5 -7.61 47.96 -19.37
N LEU A 6 -6.63 48.05 -18.47
CA LEU A 6 -6.05 46.91 -17.76
C LEU A 6 -7.04 46.46 -16.66
N LEU A 7 -7.71 45.34 -16.89
CA LEU A 7 -8.49 44.62 -15.88
C LEU A 7 -7.54 43.71 -15.08
N LEU A 8 -7.14 44.17 -13.90
CA LEU A 8 -6.53 43.34 -12.86
C LEU A 8 -7.60 42.35 -12.34
N GLY A 9 -7.62 41.16 -12.91
CA GLY A 9 -8.35 40.02 -12.36
C GLY A 9 -7.64 39.53 -11.10
N LEU A 10 -8.19 39.88 -9.93
CA LEU A 10 -7.86 39.22 -8.67
C LEU A 10 -8.22 37.74 -8.82
N PHE A 11 -7.22 36.89 -9.05
CA PHE A 11 -7.37 35.45 -8.85
C PHE A 11 -7.58 35.23 -7.36
N SER A 12 -8.83 35.04 -6.97
CA SER A 12 -9.14 34.38 -5.70
C SER A 12 -8.58 32.97 -5.84
N PHE A 13 -7.42 32.73 -5.23
CA PHE A 13 -7.00 31.37 -4.93
C PHE A 13 -8.04 30.83 -3.96
N SER A 14 -8.97 30.00 -4.46
CA SER A 14 -9.74 29.13 -3.58
C SER A 14 -8.71 28.34 -2.78
N GLN A 15 -8.69 28.51 -1.46
CA GLN A 15 -7.91 27.61 -0.64
C GLN A 15 -8.30 26.18 -0.99
N PRO A 16 -7.35 25.24 -1.12
CA PRO A 16 -7.70 23.84 -1.32
C PRO A 16 -8.69 23.47 -0.23
N VAL A 17 -9.87 23.00 -0.62
CA VAL A 17 -10.86 22.51 0.34
C VAL A 17 -10.19 21.39 1.12
N GLU A 18 -10.11 21.55 2.43
CA GLU A 18 -9.52 20.56 3.31
C GLU A 18 -10.44 19.32 3.27
N ILE A 19 -10.03 18.28 2.54
CA ILE A 19 -10.77 17.01 2.44
C ILE A 19 -10.43 16.20 3.68
N VAL A 20 -11.23 16.33 4.73
CA VAL A 20 -11.04 15.60 5.99
C VAL A 20 -12.24 14.67 6.22
N PRO A 21 -12.03 13.36 6.39
CA PRO A 21 -13.08 12.47 6.88
C PRO A 21 -13.65 12.99 8.20
N PRO A 22 -14.94 12.78 8.52
CA PRO A 22 -15.51 13.25 9.77
C PRO A 22 -14.73 12.68 10.98
N GLU A 23 -14.35 13.55 11.93
CA GLU A 23 -13.82 13.15 13.23
C GLU A 23 -14.91 12.39 13.99
N SER A 24 -14.90 11.07 13.91
CA SER A 24 -15.83 10.20 14.63
C SER A 24 -15.05 9.22 15.49
N THR A 25 -15.54 9.05 16.72
CA THR A 25 -14.95 8.16 17.74
C THR A 25 -15.45 6.72 17.63
N VAL A 26 -16.29 6.39 16.64
CA VAL A 26 -17.04 5.11 16.62
C VAL A 26 -16.73 4.25 15.39
N ASP A 27 -16.41 4.85 14.25
CA ASP A 27 -16.28 4.14 12.97
C ASP A 27 -14.88 4.25 12.36
N ALA A 28 -14.29 3.11 12.01
CA ALA A 28 -12.90 3.00 11.58
C ALA A 28 -12.69 3.02 10.04
N LEU A 29 -13.77 3.01 9.23
CA LEU A 29 -13.67 2.89 7.78
C LEU A 29 -14.74 3.71 7.05
N TYR A 30 -14.29 4.52 6.08
CA TYR A 30 -15.16 5.39 5.27
C TYR A 30 -14.89 5.18 3.78
N LEU A 31 -15.93 5.40 2.96
CA LEU A 31 -15.88 5.33 1.51
C LEU A 31 -16.33 6.66 0.91
N SER A 32 -15.57 7.16 -0.04
CA SER A 32 -15.96 8.23 -0.96
C SER A 32 -16.11 7.67 -2.37
N THR A 33 -17.12 8.14 -3.10
CA THR A 33 -17.35 7.82 -4.52
C THR A 33 -17.30 9.04 -5.42
N ASP A 34 -16.89 10.19 -4.87
CA ASP A 34 -16.94 11.51 -5.50
C ASP A 34 -15.62 12.26 -5.32
N ASP A 35 -14.50 11.54 -5.51
CA ASP A 35 -13.14 12.07 -5.41
C ASP A 35 -12.82 12.74 -4.06
N GLY A 36 -13.43 12.23 -2.98
CA GLY A 36 -13.23 12.71 -1.61
C GLY A 36 -14.12 13.88 -1.22
N ALA A 37 -15.01 14.36 -2.09
CA ALA A 37 -15.90 15.48 -1.77
C ALA A 37 -16.88 15.14 -0.62
N SER A 38 -17.31 13.88 -0.53
CA SER A 38 -18.09 13.37 0.59
C SER A 38 -17.66 11.95 0.99
N TRP A 39 -17.92 11.61 2.26
CA TRP A 39 -17.55 10.35 2.86
C TRP A 39 -18.75 9.72 3.55
N THR A 40 -18.90 8.41 3.38
CA THR A 40 -19.96 7.61 4.00
C THR A 40 -19.36 6.50 4.84
N ASN A 41 -20.03 6.13 5.93
CA ASN A 41 -19.60 5.01 6.75
C ASN A 41 -19.55 3.73 5.92
N PHE A 42 -18.42 3.03 5.97
CA PHE A 42 -18.19 1.79 5.25
C PHE A 42 -17.75 0.65 6.20
N ALA A 43 -18.10 0.75 7.48
CA ALA A 43 -17.69 -0.16 8.55
C ALA A 43 -18.77 -1.19 8.90
N LYS A 44 -19.89 -1.25 8.18
CA LYS A 44 -20.99 -2.20 8.45
C LYS A 44 -20.49 -3.64 8.50
N GLY A 45 -20.72 -4.32 9.63
CA GLY A 45 -20.29 -5.71 9.87
C GLY A 45 -18.90 -5.84 10.51
N LEU A 46 -18.17 -4.75 10.70
CA LEU A 46 -16.93 -4.73 11.47
C LEU A 46 -17.22 -4.60 12.98
N PRO A 47 -16.35 -5.16 13.85
CA PRO A 47 -16.43 -4.92 15.29
C PRO A 47 -16.15 -3.46 15.65
N ALA A 48 -16.64 -3.03 16.82
CA ALA A 48 -16.22 -1.77 17.41
C ALA A 48 -14.70 -1.78 17.70
N ASN A 49 -14.04 -0.63 17.56
CA ASN A 49 -12.59 -0.46 17.77
C ASN A 49 -11.70 -1.34 16.87
N VAL A 50 -12.19 -1.72 15.69
CA VAL A 50 -11.36 -2.39 14.70
C VAL A 50 -10.23 -1.46 14.24
N GLN A 51 -8.99 -1.94 14.30
CA GLN A 51 -7.83 -1.22 13.77
C GLN A 51 -7.62 -1.64 12.32
N THR A 52 -8.09 -0.83 11.37
CA THR A 52 -7.93 -1.12 9.94
C THR A 52 -6.51 -0.83 9.48
N ARG A 53 -5.89 -1.73 8.71
CA ARG A 53 -4.53 -1.54 8.19
C ARG A 53 -4.51 -1.28 6.69
N THR A 54 -5.02 -2.22 5.91
CA THR A 54 -5.01 -2.13 4.45
C THR A 54 -6.24 -2.79 3.85
N VAL A 55 -6.64 -2.32 2.68
CA VAL A 55 -7.68 -2.92 1.84
C VAL A 55 -7.05 -3.41 0.55
N PHE A 56 -7.39 -4.63 0.17
CA PHE A 56 -6.93 -5.29 -1.05
C PHE A 56 -8.15 -5.80 -1.83
N GLU A 57 -8.17 -5.61 -3.15
CA GLU A 57 -9.23 -6.16 -4.00
C GLU A 57 -8.70 -7.32 -4.84
N HIS A 58 -9.54 -8.36 -4.97
CA HIS A 58 -9.31 -9.44 -5.90
C HIS A 58 -10.66 -10.03 -6.36
N GLU A 59 -10.87 -10.11 -7.68
CA GLU A 59 -12.05 -10.69 -8.33
C GLU A 59 -13.40 -10.12 -7.83
N GLY A 60 -13.46 -8.82 -7.57
CA GLY A 60 -14.61 -8.10 -7.06
C GLY A 60 -14.89 -8.32 -5.57
N THR A 61 -13.96 -8.95 -4.85
CA THR A 61 -14.03 -9.10 -3.39
C THR A 61 -13.00 -8.19 -2.73
N LEU A 62 -13.45 -7.41 -1.75
CA LEU A 62 -12.53 -6.62 -0.92
C LEU A 62 -12.10 -7.43 0.28
N PHE A 63 -10.83 -7.33 0.61
CA PHE A 63 -10.23 -7.87 1.82
C PHE A 63 -9.76 -6.69 2.66
N LEU A 64 -10.07 -6.72 3.95
CA LEU A 64 -9.62 -5.74 4.93
C LEU A 64 -8.75 -6.46 5.94
N ILE A 65 -7.48 -6.09 5.98
CA ILE A 65 -6.55 -6.53 7.02
C ILE A 65 -6.75 -5.63 8.24
N THR A 66 -6.84 -6.24 9.42
CA THR A 66 -7.00 -5.52 10.69
C THR A 66 -5.88 -5.89 11.67
N GLY A 67 -5.50 -4.95 12.54
CA GLY A 67 -4.46 -5.15 13.54
C GLY A 67 -4.87 -6.03 14.73
N ASN A 68 -6.17 -6.11 15.03
CA ASN A 68 -6.69 -6.72 16.26
C ASN A 68 -7.88 -7.67 16.06
N HIS A 69 -8.33 -7.91 14.82
CA HIS A 69 -9.50 -8.76 14.54
C HIS A 69 -9.30 -9.70 13.34
N GLY A 70 -8.06 -9.89 12.87
CA GLY A 70 -7.76 -10.71 11.69
C GLY A 70 -8.17 -10.07 10.37
N ILE A 71 -8.75 -10.84 9.46
CA ILE A 71 -9.11 -10.39 8.11
C ILE A 71 -10.62 -10.40 7.95
N PHE A 72 -11.15 -9.41 7.23
CA PHE A 72 -12.53 -9.35 6.81
C PHE A 72 -12.61 -9.36 5.29
N ARG A 73 -13.72 -9.87 4.76
CA ARG A 73 -14.05 -9.82 3.35
C ARG A 73 -15.38 -9.11 3.12
N LEU A 74 -15.46 -8.37 2.03
CA LEU A 74 -16.68 -7.84 1.45
C LEU A 74 -16.86 -8.49 0.08
N ALA A 75 -17.82 -9.41 -0.01
CA ALA A 75 -18.13 -10.07 -1.27
C ALA A 75 -18.68 -9.07 -2.30
N LYS A 76 -18.52 -9.40 -3.59
CA LYS A 76 -19.12 -8.64 -4.69
C LYS A 76 -20.61 -8.40 -4.43
N ASN A 77 -21.04 -7.15 -4.56
CA ASN A 77 -22.41 -6.68 -4.30
C ASN A 77 -22.91 -6.82 -2.85
N SER A 78 -22.01 -7.05 -1.87
CA SER A 78 -22.34 -6.97 -0.44
C SER A 78 -22.10 -5.54 0.06
N ASP A 79 -22.88 -5.11 1.04
CA ASP A 79 -22.65 -3.87 1.81
C ASP A 79 -22.15 -4.16 3.24
N THR A 80 -21.93 -5.43 3.57
CA THR A 80 -21.61 -5.89 4.93
C THR A 80 -20.33 -6.72 4.91
N TRP A 81 -19.33 -6.27 5.67
CA TRP A 81 -18.10 -7.00 5.93
C TRP A 81 -18.37 -8.26 6.74
N ARG A 82 -17.67 -9.35 6.41
CA ARG A 82 -17.73 -10.61 7.15
C ARG A 82 -16.32 -11.07 7.47
N ARG A 83 -16.11 -11.56 8.70
CA ARG A 83 -14.81 -12.10 9.10
C ARG A 83 -14.40 -13.26 8.18
N SER A 84 -13.14 -13.28 7.81
CA SER A 84 -12.51 -14.23 6.90
C SER A 84 -11.19 -14.73 7.50
N SER A 85 -11.25 -15.20 8.74
CA SER A 85 -10.07 -15.57 9.55
C SER A 85 -10.03 -17.05 9.94
N THR A 86 -10.82 -17.90 9.29
CA THR A 86 -10.81 -19.34 9.59
C THR A 86 -9.44 -19.92 9.28
N GLY A 87 -8.79 -20.54 10.26
CA GLY A 87 -7.43 -21.09 10.15
C GLY A 87 -6.30 -20.08 10.44
N LEU A 88 -6.64 -18.81 10.73
CA LEU A 88 -5.68 -17.82 11.26
C LEU A 88 -5.73 -17.79 12.79
N PRO A 89 -4.61 -17.59 13.49
CA PRO A 89 -4.57 -17.42 14.94
C PRO A 89 -5.01 -16.00 15.36
N PHE A 90 -6.12 -15.49 14.83
CA PHE A 90 -6.51 -14.07 14.96
C PHE A 90 -6.88 -13.61 16.39
N ASN A 91 -7.03 -14.53 17.34
CA ASN A 91 -7.25 -14.24 18.75
C ASN A 91 -5.94 -14.21 19.56
N GLU A 92 -4.81 -14.61 18.94
CA GLU A 92 -3.52 -14.58 19.61
C GLU A 92 -3.01 -13.12 19.70
N PRO A 93 -2.45 -12.70 20.85
CA PRO A 93 -2.03 -11.31 21.06
C PRO A 93 -1.02 -10.76 20.05
N PHE A 94 -0.23 -11.64 19.44
CA PHE A 94 0.87 -11.29 18.54
C PHE A 94 0.55 -11.51 17.06
N PHE A 95 -0.69 -11.92 16.74
CA PHE A 95 -1.09 -12.09 15.34
C PHE A 95 -1.31 -10.74 14.67
N HIS A 96 -0.30 -10.34 13.88
CA HIS A 96 -0.31 -9.06 13.17
C HIS A 96 -0.19 -9.31 11.67
N PRO A 97 -1.32 -9.40 10.95
CA PRO A 97 -1.30 -9.45 9.50
C PRO A 97 -0.87 -8.07 8.95
N LEU A 98 0.04 -8.07 7.99
CA LEU A 98 0.70 -6.87 7.47
C LEU A 98 0.41 -6.63 6.00
N SER A 99 0.44 -7.68 5.19
CA SER A 99 0.35 -7.58 3.74
C SER A 99 -0.48 -8.72 3.17
N LEU A 100 -1.19 -8.45 2.09
CA LEU A 100 -1.95 -9.44 1.34
C LEU A 100 -1.66 -9.25 -0.14
N THR A 101 -1.40 -10.34 -0.84
CA THR A 101 -1.23 -10.35 -2.29
C THR A 101 -1.91 -11.58 -2.90
N VAL A 102 -1.89 -11.65 -4.23
CA VAL A 102 -2.31 -12.81 -4.99
C VAL A 102 -1.22 -13.24 -5.95
N THR A 103 -0.98 -14.55 -6.03
CA THR A 103 -0.12 -15.17 -7.05
C THR A 103 -0.79 -16.43 -7.57
N GLY A 104 -0.93 -16.53 -8.90
CA GLY A 104 -1.85 -17.49 -9.51
C GLY A 104 -3.27 -17.32 -8.95
N ASN A 105 -3.81 -18.37 -8.33
CA ASN A 105 -5.11 -18.37 -7.65
C ASN A 105 -4.97 -18.49 -6.12
N VAL A 106 -3.80 -18.14 -5.57
CA VAL A 106 -3.49 -18.24 -4.15
C VAL A 106 -3.40 -16.85 -3.55
N LEU A 107 -4.21 -16.58 -2.53
CA LEU A 107 -4.02 -15.42 -1.67
C LEU A 107 -2.92 -15.72 -0.67
N VAL A 108 -1.97 -14.80 -0.54
CA VAL A 108 -0.80 -14.93 0.32
C VAL A 108 -0.80 -13.79 1.33
N LEU A 109 -0.90 -14.16 2.60
CA LEU A 109 -0.94 -13.26 3.74
C LEU A 109 0.39 -13.30 4.47
N GLY A 110 1.01 -12.13 4.62
CA GLY A 110 2.24 -11.94 5.37
C GLY A 110 1.92 -11.40 6.75
N THR A 111 2.60 -11.95 7.75
CA THR A 111 2.44 -11.56 9.14
C THR A 111 3.76 -11.09 9.73
N PHE A 112 3.69 -10.45 10.90
CA PHE A 112 4.87 -9.97 11.62
C PHE A 112 5.72 -11.11 12.20
N GLN A 113 5.10 -12.16 12.78
CA GLN A 113 5.80 -13.22 13.51
C GLN A 113 5.27 -14.63 13.25
N ASP A 114 4.07 -14.78 12.71
CA ASP A 114 3.43 -16.08 12.47
C ASP A 114 3.72 -16.61 11.05
N GLY A 115 4.67 -15.99 10.35
CA GLY A 115 5.07 -16.30 8.99
C GLY A 115 4.02 -15.99 7.92
N VAL A 116 3.88 -16.90 6.97
CA VAL A 116 3.02 -16.74 5.79
C VAL A 116 1.83 -17.67 5.88
N PHE A 117 0.64 -17.15 5.57
CA PHE A 117 -0.58 -17.94 5.43
C PHE A 117 -1.09 -17.88 4.00
N LEU A 118 -1.67 -18.98 3.56
CA LEU A 118 -2.15 -19.17 2.20
C LEU A 118 -3.65 -19.46 2.21
N SER A 119 -4.34 -18.99 1.17
CA SER A 119 -5.72 -19.38 0.89
C SER A 119 -5.91 -19.72 -0.57
N ARG A 120 -6.53 -20.87 -0.84
CA ARG A 120 -6.84 -21.39 -2.18
C ARG A 120 -8.33 -21.33 -2.51
N ASP A 121 -9.16 -20.84 -1.58
CA ASP A 121 -10.62 -20.83 -1.69
C ASP A 121 -11.21 -19.41 -1.68
N GLY A 122 -10.41 -18.43 -2.12
CA GLY A 122 -10.80 -17.02 -2.16
C GLY A 122 -10.85 -16.38 -0.77
N GLY A 123 -9.98 -16.81 0.15
CA GLY A 123 -9.83 -16.22 1.47
C GLY A 123 -10.86 -16.70 2.48
N ARG A 124 -11.60 -17.78 2.21
CA ARG A 124 -12.59 -18.33 3.14
C ARG A 124 -11.91 -19.12 4.25
N THR A 125 -10.87 -19.87 3.92
CA THR A 125 -10.00 -20.59 4.85
C THR A 125 -8.54 -20.30 4.55
N TRP A 126 -7.73 -20.32 5.61
CA TRP A 126 -6.30 -20.06 5.57
C TRP A 126 -5.54 -21.22 6.21
N TYR A 127 -4.33 -21.47 5.75
CA TYR A 127 -3.41 -22.43 6.34
C TYR A 127 -2.00 -21.85 6.34
N ALA A 128 -1.20 -22.20 7.36
CA ALA A 128 0.17 -21.75 7.44
C ALA A 128 1.02 -22.40 6.33
N SER A 129 1.92 -21.63 5.75
CA SER A 129 3.02 -22.13 4.93
C SER A 129 3.85 -23.14 5.76
N PRO A 130 4.24 -24.30 5.19
CA PRO A 130 5.11 -25.26 5.86
C PRO A 130 6.45 -24.68 6.31
N ASP A 131 7.00 -23.75 5.53
CA ASP A 131 8.29 -23.14 5.84
C ASP A 131 8.17 -22.13 6.97
N HIS A 132 9.10 -22.23 7.92
CA HIS A 132 9.16 -21.31 9.05
C HIS A 132 9.83 -20.00 8.62
N PHE A 133 9.04 -18.93 8.66
CA PHE A 133 9.55 -17.56 8.57
C PHE A 133 9.87 -17.07 9.96
N GLU A 134 11.15 -17.02 10.31
CA GLU A 134 11.58 -16.49 11.61
C GLU A 134 11.33 -14.97 11.74
N GLN A 135 10.91 -14.27 10.68
CA GLN A 135 10.82 -12.82 10.63
C GLN A 135 9.67 -12.28 9.75
N VAL A 136 9.40 -11.00 9.94
CA VAL A 136 8.35 -10.18 9.30
C VAL A 136 8.30 -10.37 7.79
N ALA A 137 7.17 -10.85 7.25
CA ALA A 137 6.86 -10.79 5.83
C ALA A 137 6.13 -9.47 5.53
N ALA A 138 6.89 -8.40 5.33
CA ALA A 138 6.35 -7.05 5.27
C ALA A 138 5.73 -6.73 3.90
N ASN A 139 6.32 -7.23 2.82
CA ASN A 139 5.93 -6.87 1.45
C ASN A 139 6.02 -8.08 0.53
N PHE A 140 5.06 -8.21 -0.39
CA PHE A 140 5.13 -9.21 -1.46
C PHE A 140 5.13 -8.56 -2.84
N LEU A 141 5.85 -9.17 -3.77
CA LEU A 141 5.86 -8.78 -5.17
C LEU A 141 5.71 -10.02 -6.07
N PRO A 142 4.52 -10.28 -6.65
CA PRO A 142 4.35 -11.32 -7.66
C PRO A 142 4.96 -10.87 -9.00
N THR A 143 5.85 -11.68 -9.58
CA THR A 143 6.50 -11.39 -10.88
C THR A 143 5.89 -12.19 -12.04
N GLY A 144 4.90 -13.04 -11.76
CA GLY A 144 4.30 -13.99 -12.70
C GLY A 144 4.95 -15.38 -12.65
N GLU A 145 6.25 -15.46 -12.43
CA GLU A 145 7.00 -16.73 -12.30
C GLU A 145 7.38 -17.03 -10.86
N VAL A 146 7.67 -15.98 -10.09
CA VAL A 146 8.16 -16.08 -8.71
C VAL A 146 7.39 -15.08 -7.85
N LEU A 147 7.10 -15.48 -6.61
CA LEU A 147 6.67 -14.58 -5.58
C LEU A 147 7.86 -14.16 -4.74
N LEU A 148 8.10 -12.86 -4.63
CA LEU A 148 9.12 -12.30 -3.75
C LEU A 148 8.50 -11.86 -2.43
N ALA A 149 9.18 -12.11 -1.31
CA ALA A 149 8.85 -11.56 -0.01
C ALA A 149 10.02 -10.74 0.53
N GLY A 150 9.76 -9.47 0.83
CA GLY A 150 10.69 -8.58 1.50
C GLY A 150 10.53 -8.75 3.00
N THR A 151 11.63 -9.09 3.68
CA THR A 151 11.64 -9.36 5.11
C THR A 151 12.71 -8.54 5.82
N HIS A 152 12.74 -8.58 7.16
CA HIS A 152 13.83 -8.01 7.95
C HIS A 152 15.17 -8.77 7.77
N ALA A 153 15.16 -9.92 7.11
CA ALA A 153 16.33 -10.76 6.87
C ALA A 153 16.65 -10.92 5.37
N GLY A 154 16.26 -9.96 4.54
CA GLY A 154 16.48 -10.00 3.10
C GLY A 154 15.26 -10.41 2.29
N ILE A 155 15.52 -10.82 1.05
CA ILE A 155 14.50 -11.28 0.10
C ILE A 155 14.38 -12.80 0.17
N TRP A 156 13.14 -13.27 0.24
CA TRP A 156 12.77 -14.66 0.03
C TRP A 156 12.04 -14.81 -1.30
N THR A 157 12.16 -15.99 -1.89
CA THR A 157 11.57 -16.31 -3.20
C THR A 157 10.77 -17.60 -3.13
N SER A 158 9.62 -17.62 -3.79
CA SER A 158 8.80 -18.82 -3.92
C SER A 158 8.42 -19.03 -5.38
N GLY A 159 8.71 -20.23 -5.91
CA GLY A 159 8.32 -20.64 -7.27
C GLY A 159 6.99 -21.41 -7.33
N ASP A 160 6.32 -21.61 -6.18
CA ASP A 160 5.14 -22.46 -6.05
C ASP A 160 3.96 -21.75 -5.36
N ASN A 161 3.88 -20.43 -5.55
CA ASN A 161 2.81 -19.58 -5.04
C ASN A 161 2.76 -19.45 -3.51
N GLY A 162 3.94 -19.47 -2.88
CA GLY A 162 4.12 -19.22 -1.45
C GLY A 162 4.03 -20.46 -0.58
N GLU A 163 4.04 -21.68 -1.15
CA GLU A 163 4.08 -22.91 -0.36
C GLU A 163 5.48 -23.16 0.20
N HIS A 164 6.51 -23.00 -0.63
CA HIS A 164 7.90 -23.11 -0.20
C HIS A 164 8.67 -21.86 -0.58
N TRP A 165 9.62 -21.51 0.29
CA TRP A 165 10.35 -20.27 0.25
C TRP A 165 11.85 -20.52 0.39
N ASN A 166 12.59 -19.94 -0.54
CA ASN A 166 14.04 -19.98 -0.55
C ASN A 166 14.56 -18.60 -0.16
N ARG A 167 15.34 -18.56 0.92
CA ARG A 167 16.03 -17.36 1.37
C ARG A 167 17.21 -17.05 0.45
N ASN A 168 17.39 -15.77 0.11
CA ASN A 168 18.64 -15.32 -0.47
C ASN A 168 19.69 -15.14 0.64
N GLU A 169 20.70 -16.00 0.68
CA GLU A 169 21.76 -15.95 1.71
C GLU A 169 22.83 -14.88 1.45
N GLU A 170 22.87 -14.27 0.26
CA GLU A 170 23.88 -13.26 -0.07
C GLU A 170 23.49 -11.85 0.42
N ASP A 171 22.20 -11.55 0.57
CA ASP A 171 21.70 -10.25 1.03
C ASP A 171 20.67 -10.41 2.14
N LEU A 172 21.13 -10.20 3.38
CA LEU A 172 20.33 -10.32 4.60
C LEU A 172 19.79 -8.99 5.10
N THR A 173 19.83 -7.94 4.27
CA THR A 173 19.43 -6.61 4.71
C THR A 173 17.90 -6.44 4.76
N PRO A 174 17.36 -5.71 5.74
CA PRO A 174 15.92 -5.47 5.82
C PRO A 174 15.37 -4.80 4.56
N ILE A 175 14.28 -5.36 4.03
CA ILE A 175 13.57 -4.84 2.85
C ILE A 175 12.26 -4.20 3.29
N ASN A 176 12.21 -2.87 3.19
CA ASN A 176 11.06 -2.05 3.61
C ASN A 176 10.02 -1.87 2.51
N GLY A 177 10.41 -2.03 1.25
CA GLY A 177 9.50 -1.87 0.11
C GLY A 177 10.06 -2.54 -1.14
N MET A 178 9.17 -3.02 -1.99
CA MET A 178 9.52 -3.58 -3.29
C MET A 178 8.47 -3.15 -4.32
N LEU A 179 8.91 -2.89 -5.55
CA LEU A 179 8.01 -2.72 -6.69
C LEU A 179 8.64 -3.19 -8.00
N MET A 180 7.78 -3.51 -8.97
CA MET A 180 8.19 -3.75 -10.35
C MET A 180 7.99 -2.47 -11.16
N HIS A 181 9.03 -1.98 -11.81
CA HIS A 181 8.97 -0.86 -12.73
C HIS A 181 9.79 -1.18 -13.99
N ARG A 182 9.18 -1.05 -15.17
CA ARG A 182 9.84 -1.29 -16.48
C ARG A 182 10.61 -2.63 -16.57
N GLY A 183 10.02 -3.69 -16.02
CA GLY A 183 10.59 -5.04 -16.03
C GLY A 183 11.76 -5.24 -15.06
N LYS A 184 12.03 -4.28 -14.17
CA LYS A 184 13.02 -4.39 -13.11
C LYS A 184 12.36 -4.34 -11.75
N ILE A 185 12.91 -5.11 -10.82
CA ILE A 185 12.47 -5.10 -9.42
C ILE A 185 13.33 -4.09 -8.67
N HIS A 186 12.66 -3.14 -8.04
CA HIS A 186 13.26 -2.11 -7.22
C HIS A 186 12.96 -2.41 -5.76
N VAL A 187 13.96 -2.19 -4.92
CA VAL A 187 13.89 -2.49 -3.50
C VAL A 187 14.32 -1.29 -2.67
N ALA A 188 13.65 -1.11 -1.54
CA ALA A 188 13.97 -0.11 -0.55
C ALA A 188 14.40 -0.79 0.75
N ARG A 189 15.37 -0.18 1.41
CA ARG A 189 15.73 -0.45 2.81
C ARG A 189 15.74 0.87 3.56
N GLN A 190 16.03 0.81 4.87
CA GLN A 190 16.11 1.99 5.73
C GLN A 190 16.91 3.12 5.06
N ASN A 191 18.16 2.88 4.69
CA ASN A 191 19.05 3.93 4.17
C ASN A 191 19.53 3.64 2.74
N GLY A 192 18.66 3.11 1.87
CA GLY A 192 19.10 2.85 0.50
C GLY A 192 18.05 2.28 -0.43
N MET A 193 18.33 2.42 -1.72
CA MET A 193 17.50 1.95 -2.83
C MET A 193 18.34 1.05 -3.72
N GLY A 194 17.77 -0.04 -4.20
CA GLY A 194 18.48 -0.99 -5.05
C GLY A 194 17.61 -1.50 -6.20
N VAL A 195 18.28 -2.15 -7.15
CA VAL A 195 17.66 -2.80 -8.29
C VAL A 195 18.11 -4.26 -8.30
N LEU A 196 17.18 -5.20 -8.42
CA LEU A 196 17.52 -6.61 -8.61
C LEU A 196 17.98 -6.82 -10.05
N GLU A 197 19.24 -7.19 -10.23
CA GLU A 197 19.87 -7.49 -11.52
C GLU A 197 20.63 -8.83 -11.39
N ASP A 198 20.37 -9.75 -12.31
CA ASP A 198 21.00 -11.09 -12.35
C ASP A 198 20.97 -11.84 -11.00
N GLY A 199 19.85 -11.72 -10.27
CA GLY A 199 19.65 -12.37 -8.97
C GLY A 199 20.31 -11.66 -7.77
N LYS A 200 20.96 -10.51 -7.99
CA LYS A 200 21.62 -9.73 -6.94
C LYS A 200 21.07 -8.31 -6.86
N ILE A 201 21.05 -7.75 -5.66
CA ILE A 201 20.61 -6.36 -5.46
C ILE A 201 21.81 -5.44 -5.71
N VAL A 202 21.70 -4.63 -6.76
CA VAL A 202 22.64 -3.55 -7.05
C VAL A 202 22.15 -2.29 -6.35
N TRP A 203 22.82 -1.93 -5.26
CA TRP A 203 22.48 -0.77 -4.44
C TRP A 203 22.96 0.54 -5.07
N SER A 204 22.14 1.58 -4.99
CA SER A 204 22.45 2.95 -5.40
C SER A 204 23.09 3.75 -4.26
N GLU A 205 23.91 4.76 -4.60
CA GLU A 205 24.51 5.69 -3.64
C GLU A 205 23.54 6.79 -3.18
N MET A 206 22.27 6.45 -2.96
CA MET A 206 21.30 7.39 -2.42
C MET A 206 21.48 7.50 -0.90
N ARG A 207 21.74 8.71 -0.40
CA ARG A 207 21.75 9.01 1.04
C ARG A 207 20.47 9.72 1.42
N SER A 208 19.64 9.06 2.21
CA SER A 208 18.53 9.68 2.94
C SER A 208 18.90 9.67 4.42
N ASP A 209 18.53 10.73 5.13
CA ASP A 209 18.73 10.81 6.58
C ASP A 209 17.72 9.94 7.34
N TRP A 210 16.69 9.44 6.66
CA TRP A 210 15.56 8.72 7.23
C TRP A 210 15.24 7.41 6.51
N ALA A 211 14.51 6.55 7.21
CA ALA A 211 14.06 5.28 6.65
C ALA A 211 13.21 5.51 5.39
N ILE A 212 13.50 4.86 4.25
CA ILE A 212 12.53 4.77 3.16
C ILE A 212 11.42 3.81 3.59
N ILE A 213 10.19 4.32 3.62
CA ILE A 213 9.02 3.58 4.12
C ILE A 213 8.07 3.15 3.01
N GLN A 214 8.16 3.78 1.83
CA GLN A 214 7.24 3.50 0.75
C GLN A 214 7.89 3.77 -0.61
N LEU A 215 7.56 2.90 -1.57
CA LEU A 215 7.86 3.10 -2.98
C LEU A 215 6.58 3.30 -3.77
N LEU A 216 6.62 4.26 -4.68
CA LEU A 216 5.55 4.59 -5.61
C LEU A 216 6.11 4.64 -7.03
N GLN A 217 5.25 4.63 -8.03
CA GLN A 217 5.67 4.75 -9.43
C GLN A 217 4.60 5.40 -10.31
N ASP A 218 5.05 5.99 -11.40
CA ASP A 218 4.25 6.27 -12.58
C ASP A 218 4.91 5.62 -13.82
N GLU A 219 4.54 6.05 -15.03
CA GLU A 219 5.11 5.53 -16.29
C GLU A 219 6.59 5.90 -16.50
N GLU A 220 7.04 6.97 -15.86
CA GLU A 220 8.32 7.62 -16.10
C GLU A 220 9.33 7.43 -14.95
N TYR A 221 8.84 7.48 -13.72
CA TYR A 221 9.62 7.53 -12.51
C TYR A 221 9.14 6.54 -11.45
N ILE A 222 10.09 6.21 -10.59
CA ILE A 222 9.91 5.58 -9.30
C ILE A 222 10.14 6.67 -8.26
N TYR A 223 9.30 6.71 -7.24
CA TYR A 223 9.42 7.62 -6.11
C TYR A 223 9.70 6.84 -4.84
N ALA A 224 10.66 7.32 -4.06
CA ALA A 224 10.96 6.82 -2.73
C ALA A 224 10.56 7.88 -1.71
N VAL A 225 9.73 7.48 -0.74
CA VAL A 225 9.22 8.36 0.32
C VAL A 225 9.86 7.94 1.63
N SER A 226 10.54 8.89 2.29
CA SER A 226 11.14 8.64 3.60
C SER A 226 10.15 8.83 4.73
N ALA A 227 10.50 8.30 5.91
CA ALA A 227 9.76 8.51 7.15
C ALA A 227 9.65 9.99 7.55
N TYR A 228 10.46 10.87 6.93
CA TYR A 228 10.49 12.28 7.27
C TYR A 228 10.69 13.17 6.04
N ARG A 229 9.58 13.56 5.41
CA ARG A 229 9.47 14.67 4.43
C ARG A 229 10.44 14.67 3.24
N GLU A 230 11.23 13.62 3.03
CA GLU A 230 12.07 13.50 1.86
C GLU A 230 11.35 12.65 0.82
N ILE A 231 11.43 13.11 -0.43
CA ILE A 231 11.01 12.35 -1.59
C ILE A 231 12.18 12.36 -2.54
N PHE A 232 12.47 11.19 -3.08
CA PHE A 232 13.43 11.03 -4.15
C PHE A 232 12.70 10.45 -5.35
N ARG A 233 13.17 10.75 -6.56
CA ARG A 233 12.70 10.08 -7.77
C ARG A 233 13.85 9.57 -8.61
N SER A 234 13.58 8.52 -9.37
CA SER A 234 14.54 7.93 -10.29
C SER A 234 13.83 7.32 -11.49
N ARG A 235 14.49 7.35 -12.66
CA ARG A 235 14.01 6.68 -13.89
C ARG A 235 14.52 5.25 -14.02
N ASP A 236 15.63 4.94 -13.35
CA ASP A 236 16.40 3.70 -13.50
C ASP A 236 16.63 2.97 -12.16
N GLY A 237 16.24 3.57 -11.04
CA GLY A 237 16.47 3.08 -9.68
C GLY A 237 17.92 3.17 -9.20
N LYS A 238 18.83 3.72 -10.02
CA LYS A 238 20.27 3.83 -9.74
C LYS A 238 20.68 5.27 -9.48
N HIS A 239 20.12 6.21 -10.23
CA HIS A 239 20.36 7.64 -10.07
C HIS A 239 19.12 8.29 -9.50
N TRP A 240 19.24 8.81 -8.27
CA TRP A 240 18.14 9.40 -7.54
C TRP A 240 18.35 10.91 -7.42
N GLU A 241 17.29 11.66 -7.68
CA GLU A 241 17.25 13.10 -7.51
C GLU A 241 16.14 13.48 -6.53
N SER A 242 16.39 14.50 -5.70
CA SER A 242 15.31 15.16 -4.98
C SER A 242 14.50 15.97 -6.00
N PRO A 243 13.18 15.75 -6.14
CA PRO A 243 12.36 16.46 -7.10
C PRO A 243 12.15 17.94 -6.78
N CYS A 244 12.75 18.48 -5.71
CA CYS A 244 12.55 19.87 -5.28
C CYS A 244 13.85 20.61 -4.96
N GLU A 245 14.16 21.61 -5.79
CA GLU A 245 14.75 22.87 -5.31
C GLU A 245 13.80 23.49 -4.24
N GLU A 246 14.36 24.24 -3.29
CA GLU A 246 13.82 24.77 -2.02
C GLU A 246 12.43 25.48 -2.02
N GLY A 247 11.69 25.52 -3.12
CA GLY A 247 10.50 26.36 -3.30
C GLY A 247 9.13 25.68 -3.29
N ILE A 248 9.00 24.41 -3.71
CA ILE A 248 7.67 23.87 -4.10
C ILE A 248 6.92 23.17 -2.95
N ILE A 249 7.61 22.61 -1.96
CA ILE A 249 6.99 21.90 -0.83
C ILE A 249 7.22 22.65 0.47
N ARG A 250 6.63 23.84 0.62
CA ARG A 250 6.47 24.50 1.94
C ARG A 250 5.14 24.20 2.62
N GLN A 251 4.26 23.43 1.98
CA GLN A 251 2.96 23.05 2.52
C GLN A 251 2.85 21.53 2.61
N PRO A 252 2.98 20.94 3.81
CA PRO A 252 2.83 19.49 4.02
C PRO A 252 1.50 18.93 3.48
N GLN A 253 0.47 19.78 3.40
CA GLN A 253 -0.87 19.41 2.95
C GLN A 253 -0.96 19.09 1.44
N THR A 254 -0.03 19.57 0.61
CA THR A 254 -0.03 19.29 -0.84
C THR A 254 0.76 18.03 -1.19
N LEU A 255 1.63 17.54 -0.30
CA LEU A 255 2.43 16.35 -0.53
C LEU A 255 1.56 15.09 -0.69
N ALA A 256 0.57 14.97 0.20
CA ALA A 256 -0.45 13.94 0.12
C ALA A 256 -1.33 14.08 -1.12
N GLN A 257 -1.38 15.25 -1.78
CA GLN A 257 -2.08 15.49 -3.06
C GLN A 257 -1.27 15.10 -4.30
N TYR A 258 0.08 15.09 -4.20
CA TYR A 258 0.97 14.76 -5.31
C TYR A 258 1.46 13.30 -5.28
N LEU A 259 1.57 12.69 -4.11
CA LEU A 259 1.95 11.28 -3.93
C LEU A 259 0.74 10.32 -3.98
N TRP A 260 -0.27 10.66 -4.79
CA TRP A 260 -1.39 9.77 -5.05
C TRP A 260 -0.84 8.58 -5.84
N ASN A 261 -1.05 7.37 -5.34
CA ASN A 261 -0.87 6.14 -6.12
C ASN A 261 -1.45 6.38 -7.52
N GLY A 262 -0.58 6.53 -8.50
CA GLY A 262 -0.98 6.92 -9.84
C GLY A 262 -1.86 5.84 -10.43
N TYR A 263 -3.13 6.14 -10.71
CA TYR A 263 -3.88 5.70 -11.89
C TYR A 263 -5.05 6.67 -12.15
N ARG A 264 -5.31 6.99 -13.43
CA ARG A 264 -6.33 7.93 -13.92
C ARG A 264 -7.72 7.25 -14.05
N PRO A 265 -8.87 7.93 -13.83
CA PRO A 265 -10.18 7.35 -14.07
C PRO A 265 -10.54 7.16 -15.56
N ALA A 266 -11.32 6.11 -15.85
CA ALA A 266 -12.11 6.00 -17.06
C ALA A 266 -13.36 6.91 -16.95
N PRO A 267 -13.92 7.41 -18.06
CA PRO A 267 -15.06 8.32 -18.04
C PRO A 267 -16.28 7.70 -17.33
N PRO A 268 -17.17 8.53 -16.76
CA PRO A 268 -18.25 8.06 -15.90
C PRO A 268 -19.22 7.18 -16.69
N THR A 269 -19.21 5.89 -16.37
CA THR A 269 -20.34 5.00 -16.66
C THR A 269 -20.67 4.25 -15.38
N GLN A 270 -21.95 4.33 -14.99
CA GLN A 270 -22.56 3.79 -13.77
C GLN A 270 -21.94 2.47 -13.30
N LEU A 271 -21.18 2.49 -12.20
CA LEU A 271 -20.73 1.28 -11.52
C LEU A 271 -21.22 1.25 -10.06
N VAL A 272 -21.64 0.06 -9.63
CA VAL A 272 -22.20 -0.26 -8.33
C VAL A 272 -21.10 -0.17 -7.25
N PRO A 273 -21.39 0.33 -6.02
CA PRO A 273 -20.41 0.58 -4.94
C PRO A 273 -19.52 -0.60 -4.47
N ALA A 274 -19.66 -1.79 -5.06
CA ALA A 274 -18.93 -3.01 -4.67
C ALA A 274 -17.86 -3.46 -5.67
N THR A 275 -17.50 -2.64 -6.66
CA THR A 275 -16.40 -2.96 -7.58
C THR A 275 -15.31 -1.91 -7.38
N ILE A 276 -14.21 -2.29 -6.71
CA ILE A 276 -12.95 -1.57 -6.93
C ILE A 276 -12.51 -2.01 -8.32
N VAL A 277 -12.68 -1.12 -9.28
CA VAL A 277 -12.11 -1.27 -10.61
C VAL A 277 -10.66 -0.79 -10.57
N ASN A 278 -9.88 -1.06 -11.61
CA ASN A 278 -8.51 -0.53 -11.73
C ASN A 278 -8.44 1.02 -11.70
N THR A 279 -9.59 1.71 -11.67
CA THR A 279 -9.73 3.17 -11.54
C THR A 279 -10.27 3.65 -10.19
N SER A 280 -10.55 2.76 -9.25
CA SER A 280 -11.08 3.13 -7.93
C SER A 280 -9.96 3.68 -7.02
N ARG A 281 -10.25 4.75 -6.28
CA ARG A 281 -9.32 5.44 -5.37
C ARG A 281 -9.77 5.21 -3.92
N GLY A 282 -8.85 4.84 -3.04
CA GLY A 282 -9.16 4.69 -1.62
C GLY A 282 -7.90 4.59 -0.78
N TRP A 283 -7.94 5.22 0.39
CA TRP A 283 -6.98 5.05 1.47
C TRP A 283 -7.69 4.34 2.61
N VAL A 284 -7.01 3.45 3.31
CA VAL A 284 -7.32 3.19 4.71
C VAL A 284 -6.46 4.15 5.50
N LEU A 285 -7.05 5.22 6.03
CA LEU A 285 -6.43 5.99 7.09
C LEU A 285 -6.75 5.26 8.40
N PRO A 286 -5.79 4.59 9.06
CA PRO A 286 -5.99 4.14 10.43
C PRO A 286 -6.21 5.39 11.29
N VAL A 287 -7.44 5.61 11.75
CA VAL A 287 -7.70 6.60 12.79
C VAL A 287 -7.25 5.98 14.10
N ASN A 288 -6.02 6.29 14.50
CA ASN A 288 -5.45 5.78 15.74
C ASN A 288 -6.04 6.58 16.91
N ASN A 289 -7.01 6.00 17.60
CA ASN A 289 -7.60 6.59 18.80
C ASN A 289 -6.67 6.43 20.03
N GLY A 290 -5.48 7.06 20.00
CA GLY A 290 -4.71 7.30 21.21
C GLY A 290 -3.19 7.23 21.08
N GLY A 291 -2.54 8.34 21.45
CA GLY A 291 -1.19 8.40 22.01
C GLY A 291 -0.04 8.48 21.01
N CYS A 292 0.86 9.44 21.23
CA CYS A 292 2.12 9.64 20.52
C CYS A 292 2.96 8.36 20.35
#